data_AF-A0A968F7N6-F1
#
_entry.id   AF-A0A968F7N6-F1
#
_cell.length_a   1.000
_cell.length_b   1.000
_cell.length_c   1.000
_cell.angle_alpha   90.00
_cell.angle_beta   90.00
_cell.angle_gamma   90.00
#
_symmetry.space_group_name_H-M   'P 1'
#
loop_
_entity.id
_entity.type
_entity.pdbx_description
1 polymer ?
#
loop_
_entity_poly.entity_id
_entity_poly.type
_entity_poly.pdbx_seq_one_letter_code
_entity_poly.pdbx_strand_id
1 'polypeptide(L)'
;LNGLEEDWVWLVLTEAWCGDAAQNVPPIAKIADESENIDVKFILRDEHLDIMDEYLTNGGRSIPKLICLNADTLEEVGTWGPRPEAAQEKAMEWKSDESISKEEWAKKLHKWYAKDRTKELQSEFEELISDWKNN
;
A
#
# COMPACT_ATOMS: atom_id res chain seq x y z
N LEU A 1 -6.00 5.58 15.21
CA LEU A 1 -7.32 4.98 14.90
C LEU A 1 -8.41 5.44 15.86
N ASN A 2 -8.24 5.30 17.18
CA ASN A 2 -9.14 5.90 18.19
C ASN A 2 -9.47 7.37 17.87
N GLY A 3 -10.76 7.73 17.96
CA GLY A 3 -11.27 9.06 17.64
C GLY A 3 -11.22 9.40 16.15
N LEU A 4 -11.46 8.42 15.27
CA LEU A 4 -11.80 8.70 13.88
C LEU A 4 -13.31 9.01 13.86
N GLU A 5 -13.70 10.22 13.44
CA GLU A 5 -15.12 10.64 13.44
C GLU A 5 -15.80 10.35 12.10
N GLU A 6 -15.03 10.26 11.02
CA GLU A 6 -15.51 9.96 9.67
C GLU A 6 -15.34 8.48 9.34
N ASP A 7 -16.29 7.93 8.58
CA ASP A 7 -16.16 6.59 8.02
C ASP A 7 -15.33 6.63 6.74
N TRP A 8 -14.38 5.70 6.60
CA TRP A 8 -13.52 5.56 5.45
C TRP A 8 -13.68 4.19 4.77
N VAL A 9 -13.55 4.19 3.45
CA VAL A 9 -13.35 2.98 2.66
C VAL A 9 -11.90 2.94 2.20
N TRP A 10 -11.17 1.91 2.60
CA TRP A 10 -9.84 1.61 2.08
C TRP A 10 -9.97 0.65 0.89
N LEU A 11 -9.99 1.21 -0.32
CA LEU A 11 -10.01 0.44 -1.55
C LEU A 11 -8.58 0.06 -1.94
N VAL A 12 -8.26 -1.23 -1.92
CA VAL A 12 -6.93 -1.75 -2.21
C VAL A 12 -6.93 -2.51 -3.54
N LEU A 13 -6.24 -1.97 -4.54
CA LEU A 13 -5.92 -2.69 -5.77
C LEU A 13 -4.79 -3.67 -5.49
N THR A 14 -5.02 -4.95 -5.75
CA THR A 14 -4.10 -6.04 -5.41
C THR A 14 -4.17 -7.18 -6.41
N GLU A 15 -3.23 -8.12 -6.33
CA GLU A 15 -3.20 -9.36 -7.11
C GLU A 15 -2.54 -10.49 -6.32
N ALA A 16 -3.06 -11.70 -6.48
CA ALA A 16 -2.54 -12.88 -5.77
C ALA A 16 -1.10 -13.25 -6.18
N TRP A 17 -0.68 -12.86 -7.38
CA TRP A 17 0.67 -13.11 -7.90
C TRP A 17 1.68 -12.05 -7.46
N CYS A 18 1.25 -10.96 -6.83
CA CYS A 18 2.12 -9.85 -6.45
C CYS A 18 2.84 -10.13 -5.12
N GLY A 19 4.16 -10.23 -5.18
CA GLY A 19 5.01 -10.47 -4.00
C GLY A 19 4.93 -9.36 -2.97
N ASP A 20 4.83 -8.09 -3.38
CA ASP A 20 4.68 -6.95 -2.48
C ASP A 20 3.29 -6.93 -1.82
N ALA A 21 2.25 -7.30 -2.57
CA ALA A 21 0.90 -7.40 -2.02
C ALA A 21 0.81 -8.44 -0.92
N ALA A 22 1.44 -9.60 -1.13
CA ALA A 22 1.51 -10.66 -0.12
C ALA A 22 2.19 -10.20 1.20
N GLN A 23 3.08 -9.20 1.14
CA GLN A 23 3.76 -8.66 2.33
C GLN A 23 2.98 -7.53 3.01
N ASN A 24 2.33 -6.67 2.23
CA ASN A 24 1.74 -5.42 2.74
C ASN A 24 0.22 -5.49 2.93
N VAL A 25 -0.53 -6.28 2.15
CA VAL A 25 -2.00 -6.34 2.28
C VAL A 25 -2.45 -6.90 3.65
N PRO A 26 -1.89 -8.00 4.18
CA PRO A 26 -2.30 -8.52 5.48
C PRO A 26 -2.14 -7.52 6.64
N PRO A 27 -1.00 -6.81 6.82
CA PRO A 27 -0.91 -5.81 7.88
C PRO A 27 -1.82 -4.61 7.65
N ILE A 28 -2.04 -4.16 6.40
CA ILE A 28 -3.02 -3.10 6.09
C ILE A 28 -4.42 -3.49 6.55
N ALA A 29 -4.86 -4.70 6.19
CA ALA A 29 -6.16 -5.22 6.63
C ALA A 29 -6.25 -5.30 8.16
N LYS A 30 -5.16 -5.69 8.82
CA LYS A 30 -5.12 -5.77 10.29
C LYS A 30 -5.15 -4.39 10.95
N ILE A 31 -4.53 -3.36 10.36
CA ILE A 31 -4.61 -1.99 10.85
C ILE A 31 -6.05 -1.48 10.78
N ALA A 32 -6.73 -1.70 9.64
CA ALA A 32 -8.12 -1.28 9.48
C ALA A 32 -9.07 -1.97 10.48
N ASP A 33 -8.86 -3.26 10.76
CA ASP A 33 -9.62 -4.06 11.73
C ASP A 33 -9.57 -3.51 13.17
N GLU A 34 -8.63 -2.62 13.48
CA GLU A 34 -8.55 -1.91 14.77
C GLU A 34 -9.47 -0.65 14.82
N SER A 35 -10.34 -0.44 13.82
CA SER A 35 -11.31 0.65 13.78
C SER A 35 -12.65 0.20 13.19
N GLU A 36 -13.75 0.53 13.86
CA GLU A 36 -15.10 0.29 13.33
C GLU A 36 -15.48 1.23 12.18
N ASN A 37 -14.71 2.31 11.98
CA ASN A 37 -14.94 3.35 10.98
C ASN A 37 -14.15 3.12 9.68
N ILE A 38 -13.44 2.00 9.54
CA ILE A 38 -12.66 1.70 8.33
C ILE A 38 -13.12 0.37 7.75
N ASP A 39 -13.71 0.42 6.56
CA ASP A 39 -14.06 -0.76 5.77
C ASP A 39 -13.03 -0.98 4.66
N VAL A 40 -12.44 -2.18 4.59
CA VAL A 40 -11.45 -2.52 3.57
C VAL A 40 -12.10 -3.28 2.43
N LYS A 41 -11.89 -2.81 1.20
CA LYS A 41 -12.31 -3.48 -0.04
C LYS A 41 -11.11 -3.83 -0.88
N PHE A 42 -11.16 -5.00 -1.52
CA PHE A 42 -10.12 -5.45 -2.43
C PHE A 42 -10.69 -5.57 -3.84
N ILE A 43 -9.96 -5.05 -4.81
CA ILE A 43 -10.25 -5.25 -6.23
C ILE A 43 -9.00 -5.72 -6.96
N LEU A 44 -9.21 -6.53 -8.01
CA LEU A 44 -8.11 -7.05 -8.82
C LEU A 44 -7.66 -6.01 -9.82
N ARG A 45 -6.37 -5.67 -9.79
CA ARG A 45 -5.78 -4.66 -10.68
C ARG A 45 -6.06 -4.98 -12.15
N ASP A 46 -5.89 -6.23 -12.54
CA ASP A 46 -5.97 -6.66 -13.93
C ASP A 46 -7.41 -6.60 -14.48
N GLU A 47 -8.42 -6.58 -13.59
CA GLU A 47 -9.85 -6.41 -13.93
C GLU A 47 -10.31 -4.94 -13.87
N HIS A 48 -9.53 -4.05 -13.24
CA HIS A 48 -9.87 -2.65 -12.97
C HIS A 48 -8.74 -1.69 -13.40
N LEU A 49 -8.30 -1.82 -14.65
CA LEU A 49 -7.22 -1.00 -15.21
C LEU A 49 -7.59 0.48 -15.35
N ASP A 50 -8.87 0.77 -15.58
CA ASP A 50 -9.43 2.12 -15.59
C ASP A 50 -9.18 2.85 -14.26
N ILE A 51 -9.39 2.16 -13.14
CA ILE A 51 -9.08 2.71 -11.82
C ILE A 51 -7.56 2.78 -11.64
N MET A 52 -6.82 1.71 -11.92
CA MET A 52 -5.37 1.69 -11.73
C MET A 52 -4.64 2.80 -12.50
N ASP A 53 -5.13 3.17 -13.69
CA ASP A 53 -4.51 4.19 -14.54
C ASP A 53 -4.61 5.61 -13.97
N GLU A 54 -5.56 5.88 -13.07
CA GLU A 54 -5.64 7.14 -12.32
C GLU A 54 -4.64 7.20 -11.15
N TYR A 55 -4.08 6.06 -10.74
CA TYR A 55 -3.32 5.88 -9.51
C TYR A 55 -1.89 5.36 -9.72
N LEU A 56 -1.26 5.74 -10.83
CA LEU A 56 0.09 5.27 -11.19
C LEU A 56 1.16 5.72 -10.20
N THR A 57 2.02 4.79 -9.78
CA THR A 57 3.24 5.13 -9.03
C THR A 57 4.42 5.20 -10.00
N ASN A 58 5.01 6.39 -10.13
CA ASN A 58 6.12 6.66 -11.07
C ASN A 58 5.80 6.24 -12.51
N GLY A 59 4.56 6.48 -12.96
CA GLY A 59 4.05 6.09 -14.27
C GLY A 59 3.79 4.59 -14.45
N GLY A 60 3.96 3.78 -13.39
CA GLY A 60 3.72 2.34 -13.42
C GLY A 60 2.47 1.93 -12.64
N ARG A 61 1.79 0.90 -13.15
CA ARG A 61 0.65 0.21 -12.51
C ARG A 61 1.09 -0.66 -11.33
N SER A 62 1.66 -0.01 -10.32
CA SER A 62 2.27 -0.66 -9.16
C SER A 62 1.22 -1.01 -8.11
N ILE A 63 1.31 -2.22 -7.56
CA ILE A 63 0.40 -2.73 -6.52
C ILE A 63 1.20 -3.36 -5.38
N PRO A 64 0.63 -3.42 -4.15
CA PRO A 64 -0.72 -2.99 -3.79
C PRO A 64 -0.88 -1.47 -3.78
N LYS A 65 -2.01 -0.95 -4.24
CA LYS A 65 -2.32 0.49 -4.20
C LYS A 65 -3.55 0.68 -3.33
N LEU A 66 -3.40 1.37 -2.21
CA LEU A 66 -4.50 1.76 -1.34
C LEU A 66 -4.98 3.16 -1.71
N ILE A 67 -6.29 3.31 -1.83
CA ILE A 67 -7.01 4.57 -1.98
C ILE A 67 -7.93 4.68 -0.76
N CYS A 68 -7.70 5.70 0.07
CA CYS A 68 -8.56 6.05 1.19
C CYS A 68 -9.65 6.99 0.67
N LEU A 69 -10.91 6.59 0.82
CA LEU A 69 -12.07 7.33 0.38
C LEU A 69 -12.95 7.67 1.58
N ASN A 70 -13.53 8.86 1.62
CA ASN A 70 -14.63 9.15 2.54
C ASN A 70 -15.83 8.24 2.18
N ALA A 71 -16.42 7.56 3.15
CA ALA A 71 -17.44 6.54 2.89
C ALA A 71 -18.76 7.10 2.36
N ASP A 72 -19.09 8.36 2.69
CA ASP A 72 -20.33 9.01 2.26
C ASP A 72 -20.20 9.65 0.88
N THR A 73 -19.08 10.30 0.60
CA THR A 73 -18.89 11.10 -0.63
C THR A 73 -18.10 10.35 -1.71
N LEU A 74 -17.33 9.33 -1.32
CA LEU A 74 -16.31 8.67 -2.15
C LEU A 74 -15.22 9.62 -2.66
N GLU A 75 -15.06 10.78 -2.05
CA GLU A 75 -13.95 11.68 -2.34
C GLU A 75 -12.65 11.08 -1.78
N GLU A 76 -11.56 11.27 -2.52
CA GLU A 76 -10.24 10.80 -2.11
C GLU A 76 -9.69 11.60 -0.94
N VAL A 77 -9.39 10.89 0.15
CA VAL A 77 -8.72 11.43 1.33
C VAL A 77 -7.19 11.28 1.17
N GLY A 78 -6.75 10.20 0.54
CA GLY A 78 -5.35 10.01 0.21
C GLY A 78 -5.03 8.62 -0.32
N THR A 79 -3.75 8.35 -0.58
CA THR A 79 -3.32 7.07 -1.14
C THR A 79 -2.02 6.58 -0.52
N TRP A 80 -1.79 5.27 -0.62
CA TRP A 80 -0.52 4.63 -0.22
C TRP A 80 -0.14 3.53 -1.22
N GLY A 81 1.16 3.31 -1.40
CA GLY A 81 1.70 2.16 -2.14
C GLY A 81 2.68 2.50 -3.26
N PRO A 82 3.40 1.48 -3.80
CA PRO A 82 3.17 0.05 -3.59
C PRO A 82 3.83 -0.57 -2.35
N ARG A 83 4.75 0.16 -1.72
CA ARG A 83 5.61 -0.33 -0.65
C ARG A 83 5.86 0.80 0.34
N PRO A 84 6.30 0.48 1.56
CA PRO A 84 6.90 1.48 2.42
C PRO A 84 8.05 2.20 1.69
N GLU A 85 8.23 3.49 1.95
CA GLU A 85 9.22 4.36 1.33
C GLU A 85 10.63 3.75 1.46
N ALA A 86 11.01 3.29 2.65
CA ALA A 86 12.29 2.62 2.88
C ALA A 86 12.48 1.35 2.00
N ALA A 87 11.41 0.59 1.76
CA ALA A 87 11.44 -0.57 0.87
C ALA A 87 11.48 -0.15 -0.61
N GLN A 88 10.76 0.92 -0.96
CA GLN A 88 10.70 1.49 -2.29
C GLN A 88 12.07 2.02 -2.73
N GLU A 89 12.78 2.73 -1.86
CA GLU A 89 14.15 3.20 -2.10
C GLU A 89 15.09 2.03 -2.41
N LYS A 90 15.04 0.96 -1.59
CA LYS A 90 15.85 -0.25 -1.80
C LYS A 90 15.50 -0.96 -3.10
N ALA A 91 14.21 -1.04 -3.43
CA ALA A 91 13.76 -1.62 -4.69
C ALA A 91 14.29 -0.82 -5.89
N MET A 92 14.27 0.51 -5.84
CA MET A 92 14.79 1.36 -6.90
C MET A 92 16.32 1.27 -7.01
N GLU A 93 17.04 1.27 -5.89
CA GLU A 93 18.49 1.07 -5.80
C GLU A 93 18.88 -0.23 -6.52
N TRP A 94 18.31 -1.35 -6.11
CA TRP A 94 18.65 -2.65 -6.68
C TRP A 94 18.14 -2.86 -8.10
N LYS A 95 17.03 -2.24 -8.49
CA LYS A 95 16.53 -2.30 -9.87
C LYS A 95 17.44 -1.53 -10.83
N SER A 96 18.14 -0.50 -10.35
CA SER A 96 19.11 0.28 -11.14
C SER A 96 20.48 -0.38 -11.26
N ASP A 97 20.75 -1.41 -10.45
CA ASP A 97 22.00 -2.15 -10.48
C ASP A 97 21.96 -3.22 -11.58
N GLU A 98 22.61 -2.91 -12.71
CA GLU A 98 22.71 -3.82 -13.87
C GLU A 98 23.47 -5.11 -13.57
N SER A 99 24.20 -5.20 -12.45
CA SER A 99 24.96 -6.38 -12.07
C SER A 99 24.11 -7.49 -11.45
N ILE A 100 22.87 -7.19 -11.05
CA ILE A 100 21.98 -8.14 -10.39
C ILE A 100 20.73 -8.42 -11.21
N SER A 101 20.32 -9.68 -11.19
CA SER A 101 19.12 -10.12 -11.92
C SER A 101 17.83 -9.64 -11.24
N LYS A 102 16.72 -9.66 -11.98
CA LYS A 102 15.38 -9.40 -11.44
C LYS A 102 15.05 -10.32 -10.26
N GLU A 103 15.41 -11.59 -10.36
CA GLU A 103 15.20 -12.58 -9.31
C GLU A 103 16.03 -12.27 -8.06
N GLU A 104 17.25 -11.79 -8.25
CA GLU A 104 18.15 -11.49 -7.15
C GLU A 104 17.67 -10.29 -6.33
N TRP A 105 17.32 -9.18 -6.97
CA TRP A 105 16.81 -8.05 -6.20
C TRP A 105 15.43 -8.34 -5.57
N ALA A 106 14.57 -9.12 -6.22
CA ALA A 106 13.32 -9.58 -5.60
C ALA A 106 13.61 -10.40 -4.32
N LYS A 107 14.61 -11.30 -4.33
CA LYS A 107 15.06 -12.01 -3.12
C LYS A 107 15.61 -11.06 -2.06
N LYS A 108 16.38 -10.02 -2.44
CA LYS A 108 16.86 -9.00 -1.51
C LYS A 108 15.70 -8.25 -0.85
N LEU A 109 14.66 -7.90 -1.62
CA LEU A 109 13.47 -7.23 -1.11
C LEU A 109 12.63 -8.12 -0.18
N HIS A 110 12.42 -9.39 -0.53
CA HIS A 110 11.75 -10.32 0.39
C HIS A 110 12.52 -10.51 1.71
N LYS A 111 13.86 -10.55 1.66
CA LYS A 111 14.68 -10.57 2.89
C LYS A 111 14.54 -9.28 3.70
N TRP A 112 14.41 -8.14 3.02
CA TRP A 112 14.15 -6.86 3.68
C TRP A 112 12.82 -6.91 4.43
N TYR A 113 11.73 -7.34 3.78
CA TYR A 113 10.42 -7.48 4.43
C TYR A 113 10.46 -8.39 5.66
N ALA A 114 11.13 -9.55 5.55
CA ALA A 114 11.28 -10.48 6.67
C ALA A 114 12.08 -9.90 7.85
N LYS A 115 13.03 -9.00 7.58
CA LYS A 115 13.82 -8.31 8.60
C LYS A 115 13.05 -7.15 9.22
N ASP A 116 12.37 -6.37 8.39
CA ASP A 116 11.57 -5.22 8.79
C ASP A 116 10.41 -5.64 9.70
N ARG A 117 9.72 -6.73 9.32
CA ARG A 117 8.53 -7.25 10.02
C ARG A 117 7.42 -6.20 10.11
N THR A 118 7.16 -5.50 9.00
CA THR A 118 6.07 -4.52 8.82
C THR A 118 6.21 -3.25 9.67
N LYS A 119 7.40 -2.94 10.18
CA LYS A 119 7.60 -1.79 11.06
C LYS A 119 7.48 -0.47 10.30
N GLU A 120 8.21 -0.34 9.20
CA GLU A 120 8.13 0.86 8.36
C GLU A 120 6.70 1.09 7.85
N LEU A 121 6.00 0.01 7.46
CA LEU A 121 4.59 0.10 7.05
C LEU A 121 3.71 0.66 8.19
N GLN A 122 3.86 0.14 9.42
CA GLN A 122 3.05 0.60 10.54
C GLN A 122 3.35 2.07 10.88
N SER A 123 4.62 2.47 10.89
CA SER A 123 5.02 3.86 11.14
C SER A 123 4.45 4.82 10.09
N GLU A 124 4.52 4.47 8.80
CA GLU A 124 3.90 5.28 7.75
C GLU A 124 2.38 5.38 7.90
N PHE A 125 1.70 4.29 8.27
CA PHE A 125 0.24 4.33 8.47
C PHE A 125 -0.17 5.17 9.68
N GLU A 126 0.62 5.17 10.76
CA GLU A 126 0.40 6.08 11.90
C GLU A 126 0.42 7.54 11.45
N GLU A 127 1.41 7.92 10.64
CA GLU A 127 1.55 9.26 10.08
C GLU A 127 0.42 9.58 9.10
N LEU A 128 0.17 8.71 8.12
CA LEU A 128 -0.87 8.90 7.10
C LEU A 128 -2.27 9.04 7.71
N ILE A 129 -2.64 8.19 8.67
CA ILE A 129 -3.94 8.28 9.33
C ILE A 129 -4.05 9.60 10.10
N SER A 130 -2.96 10.06 10.72
CA SER A 130 -2.94 11.36 11.38
C SER A 130 -3.15 12.49 10.37
N ASP A 131 -2.48 12.45 9.22
CA ASP A 131 -2.59 13.48 8.19
C ASP A 131 -3.98 13.49 7.55
N TRP A 132 -4.52 12.32 7.21
CA TRP A 132 -5.85 12.16 6.62
C TRP A 132 -6.99 12.62 7.54
N LYS A 133 -6.81 12.55 8.86
CA LYS A 133 -7.78 13.07 9.83
C LYS A 133 -7.83 14.59 9.91
N ASN A 134 -6.74 15.27 9.53
CA ASN A 134 -6.55 16.70 9.74
C ASN A 134 -6.72 17.54 8.46
N ASN A 135 -6.95 16.90 7.33
CA ASN A 135 -7.21 17.53 6.02
C ASN A 135 -8.70 17.52 5.71
#